data_AF-A0A350T4E8-F1
#
_entry.id   AF-A0A350T4E8-F1
#
_cell.length_a   1.000
_cell.length_b   1.000
_cell.length_c   1.000
_cell.angle_alpha   90.00
_cell.angle_beta   90.00
_cell.angle_gamma   90.00
#
_symmetry.space_group_name_H-M   'P 1'
#
loop_
_entity.id
_entity.type
_entity.pdbx_description
1 polymer ?
#
loop_
_entity_poly.entity_id
_entity_poly.type
_entity_poly.pdbx_seq_one_letter_code
_entity_poly.pdbx_strand_id
1 'polypeptide(L)'
;EARQGLSPLLQRITLLLCGIDDARTIWGIAGPPADVARALLDYTTASVVVVTAGAGGAVAISRAAPNAAVHQAAPSVQPIDPVGAGDAFAAGLLHRWLDEP
;
A
#
# COMPACT_ATOMS: atom_id res chain seq x y z
N GLU A 1 1.94 14.04 14.76
CA GLU A 1 0.62 13.55 15.22
C GLU A 1 0.18 12.26 14.51
N ALA A 2 0.03 12.25 13.18
CA ALA A 2 -0.40 11.06 12.41
C ALA A 2 0.36 9.77 12.75
N ARG A 3 1.70 9.79 12.73
CA ARG A 3 2.53 8.62 13.08
C ARG A 3 2.24 8.08 14.49
N GLN A 4 2.12 8.96 15.48
CA GLN A 4 1.84 8.58 16.87
C GLN A 4 0.43 7.98 16.99
N GLY A 5 -0.57 8.58 16.33
CA GLY A 5 -1.94 8.08 16.32
C GLY A 5 -2.10 6.73 15.64
N LEU A 6 -1.34 6.46 14.57
CA LEU A 6 -1.39 5.20 13.84
C LEU A 6 -0.63 4.05 14.51
N SER A 7 0.40 4.35 15.32
CA SER A 7 1.31 3.34 15.88
C SER A 7 0.61 2.17 16.59
N PRO A 8 -0.45 2.37 17.41
CA PRO A 8 -1.17 1.26 18.05
C PRO A 8 -1.90 0.36 17.05
N LEU A 9 -2.36 0.91 15.93
CA LEU A 9 -3.08 0.15 14.90
C LEU A 9 -2.12 -0.72 14.10
N LEU A 10 -0.93 -0.21 13.78
CA LEU A 10 0.10 -0.88 12.97
C LEU A 10 0.54 -2.25 13.51
N GLN A 11 0.28 -2.52 14.79
CA GLN A 11 0.58 -3.80 15.46
C GLN A 11 -0.55 -4.84 15.34
N ARG A 12 -1.66 -4.50 14.68
CA ARG A 12 -2.86 -5.35 14.56
C ARG A 12 -3.39 -5.42 13.12
N ILE A 13 -2.60 -4.97 12.15
CA ILE A 13 -3.01 -4.93 10.74
C ILE A 13 -2.67 -6.25 10.07
N THR A 14 -3.57 -6.75 9.23
CA THR A 14 -3.30 -7.89 8.34
C THR A 14 -2.93 -7.43 6.93
N LEU A 15 -3.62 -6.40 6.43
CA LEU A 15 -3.41 -5.82 5.11
C LEU A 15 -3.25 -4.30 5.25
N LEU A 16 -2.11 -3.76 4.82
CA LEU A 16 -1.84 -2.32 4.81
C LEU A 16 -1.86 -1.80 3.36
N LEU A 17 -2.67 -0.78 3.10
CA LEU A 17 -2.62 0.01 1.88
C LEU A 17 -2.00 1.36 2.23
N CYS A 18 -1.01 1.79 1.46
CA CYS A 18 -0.32 3.05 1.71
C CYS A 18 0.05 3.73 0.39
N GLY A 19 -0.29 5.01 0.23
CA GLY A 19 0.28 5.80 -0.85
C GLY A 19 1.79 5.98 -0.64
N ILE A 20 2.56 6.06 -1.74
CA ILE A 20 4.00 6.28 -1.66
C ILE A 20 4.34 7.64 -1.01
N ASP A 21 3.53 8.67 -1.26
CA ASP A 21 3.70 9.99 -0.63
C ASP A 21 3.32 9.98 0.86
N ASP A 22 2.34 9.16 1.26
CA ASP A 22 1.98 8.97 2.67
C ASP A 22 3.11 8.26 3.42
N ALA A 23 3.72 7.25 2.80
CA ALA A 23 4.84 6.52 3.36
C ALA A 23 6.01 7.47 3.71
N ARG A 24 6.32 8.36 2.77
CA ARG A 24 7.33 9.41 2.95
C ARG A 24 6.93 10.40 4.04
N THR A 25 5.68 10.88 4.00
CA THR A 25 5.22 11.96 4.89
C THR A 25 5.10 11.51 6.34
N ILE A 26 4.57 10.31 6.58
CA ILE A 26 4.24 9.83 7.93
C ILE A 26 5.46 9.15 8.57
N TRP A 27 6.21 8.34 7.82
CA TRP A 27 7.29 7.51 8.36
C TRP A 27 8.69 7.87 7.85
N GLY A 28 8.81 8.78 6.89
CA GLY A 28 10.10 9.12 6.28
C GLY A 28 10.64 8.03 5.36
N ILE A 29 9.81 7.07 4.97
CA ILE A 29 10.19 5.95 4.11
C ILE A 29 9.98 6.38 2.65
N ALA A 30 11.05 6.43 1.88
CA ALA A 30 11.04 6.82 0.48
C ALA A 30 11.98 5.96 -0.35
N GLY A 31 11.73 5.88 -1.65
CA GLY A 31 12.51 5.06 -2.59
C GLY A 31 11.61 4.44 -3.65
N PRO A 32 12.13 3.45 -4.40
CA PRO A 32 11.33 2.62 -5.30
C PRO A 32 10.13 1.99 -4.57
N PRO A 33 8.94 1.85 -5.21
CA PRO A 33 7.75 1.34 -4.54
C PRO A 33 7.93 -0.02 -3.86
N ALA A 34 8.75 -0.91 -4.42
CA ALA A 34 9.06 -2.21 -3.83
C ALA A 34 9.87 -2.10 -2.52
N ASP A 35 10.82 -1.17 -2.46
CA ASP A 35 11.65 -0.93 -1.26
C ASP A 35 10.81 -0.26 -0.16
N VAL A 36 9.92 0.67 -0.55
CA VAL A 36 8.95 1.28 0.37
C VAL A 36 8.02 0.21 0.94
N ALA A 37 7.48 -0.67 0.09
CA ALA A 37 6.61 -1.76 0.53
C ALA A 37 7.33 -2.71 1.48
N ARG A 38 8.60 -3.05 1.22
CA ARG A 38 9.44 -3.85 2.11
C ARG A 38 9.63 -3.18 3.47
N ALA A 39 10.03 -1.93 3.48
CA ALA A 39 10.27 -1.18 4.71
C ALA A 39 8.99 -1.05 5.56
N LEU A 40 7.83 -0.84 4.93
CA LEU A 40 6.54 -0.84 5.62
C LEU A 40 6.13 -2.22 6.13
N LEU A 41 6.45 -3.29 5.39
CA LEU A 41 6.22 -4.66 5.84
C LEU A 41 7.07 -4.97 7.08
N ASP A 42 8.32 -4.51 7.12
CA ASP A 42 9.19 -4.70 8.29
C ASP A 42 8.78 -3.80 9.47
N TYR A 43 8.20 -2.64 9.19
CA TYR A 43 7.76 -1.67 10.21
C TYR A 43 6.43 -2.03 10.88
N THR A 44 5.63 -2.91 10.28
CA THR A 44 4.27 -3.24 10.73
C THR A 44 4.09 -4.74 10.94
N THR A 45 2.99 -5.15 11.56
CA THR A 45 2.63 -6.59 11.67
C THR A 45 1.84 -7.10 10.47
N ALA A 46 1.67 -6.29 9.42
CA ALA A 46 0.90 -6.66 8.25
C ALA A 46 1.43 -7.94 7.61
N SER A 47 0.52 -8.83 7.20
CA SER A 47 0.83 -10.00 6.39
C SER A 47 1.06 -9.59 4.94
N VAL A 48 0.35 -8.56 4.47
CA VAL A 48 0.49 -8.00 3.13
C VAL A 48 0.53 -6.48 3.18
N VAL A 49 1.43 -5.89 2.40
CA VAL A 49 1.52 -4.45 2.19
C VAL A 49 1.33 -4.16 0.70
N VAL A 50 0.49 -3.17 0.39
CA VAL A 50 0.28 -2.64 -0.96
C VAL A 50 0.64 -1.16 -0.96
N VAL A 51 1.58 -0.77 -1.82
CA VAL A 51 1.99 0.61 -2.03
C VAL A 51 1.43 1.10 -3.36
N THR A 52 0.68 2.20 -3.36
CA THR A 52 0.17 2.85 -4.58
C THR A 52 1.05 4.05 -4.95
N ALA A 53 1.28 4.24 -6.25
CA ALA A 53 2.17 5.26 -6.80
C ALA A 53 1.52 6.05 -7.95
N GLY A 54 0.22 6.34 -7.84
CA GLY A 54 -0.54 7.05 -8.87
C GLY A 54 -0.42 6.38 -10.24
N ALA A 55 0.01 7.15 -11.25
CA ALA A 55 0.26 6.62 -12.60
C ALA A 55 1.36 5.54 -12.67
N GLY A 56 2.22 5.44 -11.64
CA GLY A 56 3.21 4.38 -11.50
C GLY A 56 2.62 3.00 -11.13
N GLY A 57 1.31 2.92 -10.88
CA GLY A 57 0.64 1.67 -10.51
C GLY A 57 0.74 1.36 -9.03
N ALA A 58 0.78 0.07 -8.70
CA ALA A 58 0.86 -0.42 -7.34
C ALA A 58 1.85 -1.58 -7.22
N VAL A 59 2.47 -1.71 -6.04
CA VAL A 59 3.31 -2.86 -5.68
C VAL A 59 2.73 -3.54 -4.45
N ALA A 60 2.61 -4.86 -4.49
CA ALA A 60 2.21 -5.70 -3.36
C ALA A 60 3.36 -6.61 -2.93
N ILE A 61 3.49 -6.80 -1.61
CA ILE A 61 4.44 -7.73 -1.01
C ILE A 61 3.77 -8.47 0.16
N SER A 62 4.06 -9.76 0.29
CA SER A 62 3.58 -10.61 1.38
C SER A 62 4.73 -11.02 2.30
N ARG A 63 4.46 -11.11 3.59
CA ARG A 63 5.39 -11.68 4.59
C ARG A 63 5.70 -13.15 4.34
N ALA A 64 4.79 -13.89 3.71
CA ALA A 64 5.02 -15.28 3.32
C ALA A 64 6.03 -15.41 2.16
N ALA A 65 6.21 -14.35 1.37
CA ALA A 65 7.12 -14.31 0.23
C ALA A 65 7.77 -12.92 0.12
N PRO A 66 8.60 -12.52 1.10
CA PRO A 66 9.10 -11.15 1.19
C PRO A 66 9.99 -10.78 0.00
N ASN A 67 10.59 -11.74 -0.69
CA ASN A 67 11.43 -11.47 -1.87
C ASN A 67 10.65 -11.48 -3.20
N ALA A 68 9.33 -11.68 -3.17
CA ALA A 68 8.47 -11.74 -4.36
C ALA A 68 7.48 -10.57 -4.36
N ALA A 69 7.96 -9.38 -4.72
CA ALA A 69 7.09 -8.23 -4.93
C ALA A 69 6.37 -8.36 -6.30
N VAL A 70 5.08 -8.06 -6.32
CA VAL A 70 4.26 -8.01 -7.54
C VAL A 70 3.99 -6.56 -7.88
N HIS A 71 4.27 -6.15 -9.12
CA HIS A 71 3.91 -4.84 -9.64
C HIS A 71 2.73 -4.96 -10.59
N GLN A 72 1.77 -4.05 -10.45
CA GLN A 72 0.65 -3.88 -11.36
C GLN A 72 0.68 -2.45 -11.90
N ALA A 73 0.83 -2.30 -13.21
CA ALA A 73 0.77 -0.99 -13.87
C ALA A 73 -0.63 -0.37 -13.74
N ALA A 74 -0.68 0.95 -13.57
CA ALA A 74 -1.93 1.69 -13.66
C ALA A 74 -2.42 1.74 -15.11
N PRO A 75 -3.74 1.69 -15.36
CA PRO A 75 -4.29 1.98 -16.67
C PRO A 75 -3.88 3.38 -17.15
N SER A 76 -3.54 3.51 -18.43
CA SER A 76 -3.25 4.81 -19.05
C SER A 76 -4.57 5.55 -19.28
N VAL A 77 -4.83 6.56 -18.46
CA VAL A 77 -6.04 7.40 -18.52
C VAL A 77 -5.64 8.87 -18.34
N GLN A 78 -6.49 9.77 -18.83
CA GLN A 78 -6.39 11.20 -18.48
C GLN A 78 -7.20 11.46 -17.21
N PRO A 79 -6.56 11.77 -16.06
CA PRO A 79 -7.29 12.06 -14.83
C PRO A 79 -8.07 13.37 -14.99
N ILE A 80 -9.38 13.32 -14.74
CA ILE A 80 -10.22 14.52 -14.65
C ILE A 80 -10.28 14.98 -13.19
N ASP A 81 -10.61 14.06 -12.29
CA ASP A 81 -10.62 14.28 -10.85
C ASP A 81 -10.04 13.04 -10.15
N PRO A 82 -8.89 13.15 -9.45
CA PRO A 82 -8.29 12.04 -8.73
C PRO A 82 -8.92 11.80 -7.34
N VAL A 83 -9.82 12.66 -6.88
CA VAL A 83 -10.49 12.49 -5.57
C VAL A 83 -11.23 11.15 -5.56
N GLY A 84 -11.00 10.36 -4.50
CA GLY A 84 -11.59 9.03 -4.35
C GLY A 84 -10.91 7.91 -5.15
N ALA A 85 -9.87 8.20 -5.95
CA ALA A 85 -9.14 7.14 -6.67
C ALA A 85 -8.51 6.11 -5.72
N GLY A 86 -7.99 6.56 -4.57
CA GLY A 86 -7.47 5.69 -3.51
C GLY A 86 -8.56 4.83 -2.87
N ASP A 87 -9.73 5.40 -2.59
CA ASP A 87 -10.87 4.68 -2.02
C ASP A 87 -11.43 3.62 -2.99
N ALA A 88 -11.53 3.97 -4.27
CA ALA A 88 -11.95 3.05 -5.32
C ALA A 88 -10.94 1.88 -5.49
N PHE A 89 -9.64 2.17 -5.43
CA PHE A 89 -8.60 1.14 -5.44
C PHE A 89 -8.73 0.22 -4.22
N ALA A 90 -8.87 0.80 -3.01
CA ALA A 90 -9.03 0.04 -1.78
C ALA A 90 -10.27 -0.86 -1.83
N ALA A 91 -11.41 -0.34 -2.30
CA ALA A 91 -12.64 -1.10 -2.44
C ALA A 91 -12.48 -2.27 -3.42
N GLY A 92 -11.87 -2.04 -4.59
CA GLY A 92 -11.63 -3.11 -5.57
C GLY A 92 -10.68 -4.19 -5.07
N LEU A 93 -9.60 -3.79 -4.37
CA LEU A 93 -8.68 -4.73 -3.74
C LEU A 93 -9.38 -5.55 -2.65
N LEU A 94 -10.11 -4.89 -1.75
CA LEU A 94 -10.81 -5.56 -0.64
C LEU A 94 -11.90 -6.51 -1.14
N HIS A 95 -12.65 -6.13 -2.18
CA HIS A 95 -13.64 -7.00 -2.80
C HIS A 95 -12.98 -8.31 -3.28
N ARG A 96 -11.86 -8.22 -4.00
CA ARG A 96 -11.12 -9.42 -4.45
C ARG A 96 -10.46 -10.18 -3.31
N TRP A 97 -9.95 -9.48 -2.30
CA TRP A 97 -9.29 -10.08 -1.14
C TRP A 97 -10.25 -10.88 -0.25
N LEU A 98 -11.49 -10.42 -0.12
CA LEU A 98 -12.52 -11.06 0.72
C LEU A 98 -13.32 -12.15 -0.02
N ASP A 99 -13.33 -12.12 -1.35
CA ASP A 99 -14.01 -13.10 -2.20
C ASP A 99 -13.18 -14.36 -2.49
N GLU A 100 -11.95 -14.47 -1.96
CA GLU A 100 -11.23 -15.74 -1.95
C GLU A 100 -11.77 -16.65 -0.83
N PRO A 101 -12.21 -17.89 -1.13
CA PRO A 101 -12.55 -18.88 -0.12
C PRO A 101 -11.34 -19.40 0.66
#